data_AF-A0A2A4T812-F1
#
_entry.id   AF-A0A2A4T812-F1
#
_cell.length_a   1.000
_cell.length_b   1.000
_cell.length_c   1.000
_cell.angle_alpha   90.00
_cell.angle_beta   90.00
_cell.angle_gamma   90.00
#
_symmetry.space_group_name_H-M   'P 1'
#
loop_
_entity.id
_entity.type
_entity.pdbx_description
1 polymer ?
#
loop_
_entity_poly.entity_id
_entity_poly.type
_entity_poly.pdbx_seq_one_letter_code
_entity_poly.pdbx_strand_id
1 'polypeptide(L)' 'MDLLESIDKVIINPIILLLFGLALLFFLWGVMQFILNMSSDDKRTEGKQHMIWGIIGLTIMFSVWAIIKFIKGTIQQFLV' A
#
# COMPACT_ATOMS: atom_id res chain seq x y z
N MET A 1 -0.25 22.84 19.75
CA MET A 1 -0.25 21.72 18.79
C MET A 1 -1.38 20.81 19.18
N ASP A 2 -2.39 20.70 18.32
CA ASP A 2 -3.55 19.84 18.57
C ASP A 2 -3.10 18.39 18.78
N LEU A 3 -3.69 17.71 19.77
CA LEU A 3 -3.42 16.31 20.07
C LEU A 3 -3.52 15.43 18.81
N LEU A 4 -4.46 15.77 17.93
CA LEU A 4 -4.68 15.11 16.64
C LEU A 4 -3.48 15.19 15.69
N GLU A 5 -2.80 16.33 15.61
CA GLU A 5 -1.60 16.47 14.77
C GLU A 5 -0.43 15.63 15.27
N SER A 6 -0.32 15.47 16.59
CA SER A 6 0.74 14.68 17.21
C SER A 6 0.51 13.19 16.97
N ILE A 7 -0.73 12.73 17.07
CA ILE A 7 -1.12 11.34 16.77
C ILE A 7 -0.87 11.02 15.28
N ASP A 8 -1.26 11.92 14.38
CA ASP A 8 -1.05 11.72 12.93
C ASP A 8 0.45 11.54 12.59
N LYS A 9 1.29 12.44 13.11
CA LYS A 9 2.73 12.43 12.82
C LYS A 9 3.48 11.26 13.44
N VAL A 10 3.13 10.87 14.66
CA VAL A 10 3.90 9.87 15.42
C VAL A 10 3.37 8.45 15.22
N ILE A 11 2.08 8.28 14.94
CA ILE A 11 1.43 6.97 14.88
C ILE A 11 0.96 6.66 13.46
N ILE A 12 0.11 7.51 12.89
CA ILE A 12 -0.57 7.20 11.62
C ILE A 12 0.43 7.16 10.45
N ASN A 13 1.23 8.22 10.27
CA ASN A 13 2.17 8.30 9.14
C ASN A 13 3.23 7.17 9.13
N PRO A 14 3.88 6.84 10.28
CA PRO A 14 4.81 5.71 10.34
C PRO A 14 4.14 4.36 10.04
N ILE A 15 2.92 4.13 10.52
CA ILE A 15 2.18 2.89 10.24
C ILE A 15 1.86 2.78 8.75
N ILE A 16 1.41 3.86 8.10
CA ILE A 16 1.15 3.87 6.66
C ILE A 16 2.42 3.53 5.88
N LEU A 17 3.55 4.16 6.23
CA LEU A 17 4.84 3.89 5.59
C LEU A 17 5.27 2.43 5.77
N LEU A 18 5.10 1.88 6.97
CA LEU A 18 5.42 0.50 7.29
C LEU A 18 4.55 -0.48 6.52
N LEU A 19 3.23 -0.27 6.49
CA LEU A 19 2.29 -1.10 5.72
C LEU A 19 2.58 -1.04 4.22
N PHE A 20 2.92 0.13 3.68
CA PHE A 20 3.32 0.28 2.29
C PHE A 20 4.60 -0.51 1.98
N GLY A 21 5.62 -0.39 2.85
CA GLY A 21 6.85 -1.17 2.74
C GLY A 21 6.59 -2.68 2.77
N LEU A 22 5.75 -3.16 3.69
CA LEU A 22 5.37 -4.57 3.77
C LEU A 22 4.62 -5.05 2.52
N ALA A 23 3.65 -4.26 2.03
CA ALA A 23 2.92 -4.60 0.80
C ALA A 23 3.84 -4.70 -0.41
N LEU A 24 4.81 -3.77 -0.53
CA LEU A 24 5.82 -3.80 -1.58
C LEU A 24 6.74 -5.01 -1.45
N LEU A 25 7.20 -5.34 -0.25
CA LEU A 25 8.02 -6.53 -0.01
C LEU A 25 7.27 -7.81 -0.36
N PHE A 26 5.99 -7.92 0.01
CA PHE A 26 5.15 -9.08 -0.31
C PHE A 26 4.93 -9.22 -1.82
N PHE A 27 4.72 -8.10 -2.51
CA PHE A 27 4.65 -8.06 -3.97
C PHE A 27 5.96 -8.54 -4.61
N LEU A 28 7.11 -8.01 -4.18
CA LEU A 28 8.42 -8.40 -4.68
C LEU A 28 8.74 -9.88 -4.40
N TRP A 29 8.34 -10.39 -3.23
CA TRP A 29 8.44 -11.80 -2.90
C TRP A 29 7.62 -12.67 -3.88
N GLY A 30 6.39 -12.27 -4.18
CA GLY A 30 5.57 -12.93 -5.19
C GLY A 30 6.23 -12.94 -6.58
N VAL A 31 6.81 -11.82 -6.99
CA VAL A 31 7.54 -11.71 -8.28
C VAL A 31 8.74 -12.66 -8.30
N MET A 32 9.55 -12.68 -7.25
CA MET A 32 10.69 -13.59 -7.15
C MET A 32 10.25 -15.05 -7.21
N GLN A 33 9.22 -15.44 -6.46
CA GLN A 33 8.67 -16.80 -6.49
C GLN A 33 8.11 -17.16 -7.86
N PHE A 34 7.46 -16.22 -8.54
CA PHE A 34 6.94 -16.43 -9.89
C PHE A 34 8.05 -16.68 -10.91
N ILE A 35 9.14 -15.90 -10.87
CA ILE A 35 10.28 -16.05 -11.78
C ILE A 35 11.08 -17.32 -11.49
N LEU A 36 11.37 -17.60 -10.21
CA LEU A 36 12.19 -18.75 -9.82
C LEU A 36 11.51 -20.10 -10.10
N ASN A 37 10.18 -20.14 -10.06
CA ASN A 37 9.41 -21.37 -10.24
C ASN A 37 8.68 -21.45 -11.59
N MET A 38 9.18 -20.77 -12.63
CA MET A 38 8.53 -20.76 -13.96
C MET A 38 8.32 -22.16 -14.56
N SER A 39 9.12 -23.15 -14.17
CA SER A 39 9.08 -24.54 -14.65
C SER A 39 8.17 -25.48 -13.83
N SER A 40 7.54 -25.00 -12.75
CA SER A 40 6.62 -25.78 -11.91
C SER A 40 5.27 -25.06 -11.82
N ASP A 41 4.21 -25.66 -12.38
CA ASP A 41 2.88 -25.01 -12.48
C ASP A 41 2.26 -24.70 -11.10
N ASP A 42 2.48 -25.56 -10.10
CA ASP A 42 1.96 -25.36 -8.74
C ASP A 42 2.58 -24.12 -8.08
N LYS A 43 3.91 -24.04 -8.06
CA LYS A 43 4.64 -22.93 -7.43
C LYS A 43 4.53 -21.62 -8.21
N ARG A 44 4.34 -21.71 -9.53
CA ARG A 44 4.00 -20.55 -10.37
C ARG A 44 2.65 -19.95 -9.97
N THR A 45 1.67 -20.79 -9.63
CA THR A 45 0.34 -20.33 -9.20
C THR A 45 0.41 -19.65 -7.84
N GLU A 46 1.19 -20.20 -6.91
CA GLU A 46 1.45 -19.59 -5.60
C GLU A 46 2.15 -18.22 -5.73
N GLY A 47 3.19 -18.11 -6.56
CA GLY A 47 3.86 -16.84 -6.85
C GLY A 47 2.91 -15.77 -7.40
N LYS A 48 2.00 -16.14 -8.33
CA LYS A 48 0.95 -15.25 -8.82
C LYS A 48 0.01 -14.78 -7.72
N GLN A 49 -0.40 -15.67 -6.81
CA GLN A 49 -1.28 -15.29 -5.70
C GLN A 49 -0.61 -14.26 -4.80
N HIS A 50 0.67 -14.44 -4.45
CA HIS A 50 1.41 -13.46 -3.66
C HIS A 50 1.55 -12.10 -4.38
N MET A 51 1.77 -12.09 -5.69
CA MET A 51 1.76 -10.85 -6.49
C MET A 51 0.40 -10.15 -6.41
N ILE A 52 -0.71 -10.88 -6.56
CA ILE A 52 -2.06 -10.31 -6.49
C ILE A 52 -2.33 -9.70 -5.12
N TRP A 53 -2.00 -10.41 -4.04
CA TRP A 53 -2.15 -9.88 -2.67
C TRP A 53 -1.32 -8.61 -2.45
N GLY A 54 -0.09 -8.58 -2.97
CA GLY A 54 0.75 -7.38 -2.95
C GLY A 54 0.13 -6.21 -3.72
N ILE A 55 -0.38 -6.44 -4.93
CA ILE A 55 -1.05 -5.41 -5.75
C ILE A 55 -2.30 -4.88 -5.06
N ILE A 56 -3.11 -5.75 -4.45
CA ILE A 56 -4.30 -5.32 -3.69
C ILE A 56 -3.88 -4.41 -2.54
N GLY A 57 -2.85 -4.79 -1.78
CA GLY A 57 -2.30 -3.97 -0.70
C GLY A 57 -1.84 -2.58 -1.18
N LEU A 58 -1.07 -2.54 -2.28
CA LEU A 58 -0.61 -1.28 -2.87
C LEU A 58 -1.76 -0.41 -3.39
N THR A 59 -2.78 -1.03 -4.00
CA THR A 59 -3.96 -0.33 -4.53
C THR A 59 -4.76 0.32 -3.40
N ILE A 60 -4.93 -0.35 -2.26
CA ILE A 60 -5.61 0.21 -1.10
C ILE A 60 -4.84 1.45 -0.61
N MET A 61 -3.51 1.36 -0.47
CA MET A 61 -2.69 2.48 -0.02
C MET A 61 -2.79 3.68 -0.97
N PHE A 62 -2.76 3.42 -2.29
CA PHE A 62 -2.94 4.47 -3.29
C PHE A 62 -4.33 5.12 -3.21
N SER A 63 -5.38 4.31 -2.98
CA SER A 63 -6.75 4.79 -2.86
C SER A 63 -6.93 5.70 -1.65
N VAL A 64 -6.35 5.35 -0.49
CA VAL A 64 -6.39 6.19 0.72
C VAL A 64 -5.74 7.55 0.44
N TRP A 65 -4.54 7.57 -0.16
CA TRP A 65 -3.86 8.81 -0.52
C TRP A 65 -4.70 9.67 -1.49
N ALA A 66 -5.28 9.05 -2.52
CA ALA A 66 -6.12 9.73 -3.49
C ALA A 66 -7.35 10.36 -2.84
N ILE A 67 -8.03 9.64 -1.95
CA ILE A 67 -9.21 10.13 -1.22
C ILE A 67 -8.82 11.31 -0.31
N ILE A 68 -7.74 11.19 0.48
CA ILE A 68 -7.26 12.28 1.35
C ILE A 68 -6.96 13.52 0.51
N LYS A 69 -6.27 13.36 -0.63
CA LYS A 69 -5.94 14.48 -1.52
C LYS A 69 -7.20 15.11 -2.13
N PHE A 70 -8.17 14.30 -2.55
CA PHE A 70 -9.44 14.77 -3.10
C PHE A 70 -10.24 15.59 -2.09
N ILE A 71 -10.35 15.09 -0.85
CA ILE A 71 -11.04 15.78 0.24
C ILE A 71 -10.33 17.09 0.57
N LYS A 72 -9.00 17.08 0.73
CA LYS A 72 -8.22 18.29 1.00
C LYS A 72 -8.37 19.33 -0.11
N GLY A 73 -8.32 18.91 -1.38
CA GLY A 73 -8.51 19.81 -2.53
C GLY A 73 -9.90 20.45 -2.56
N THR A 74 -10.94 19.64 -2.33
CA THR A 74 -12.32 20.14 -2.28
C THR A 74 -12.52 21.12 -1.11
N ILE A 75 -12.10 20.76 0.11
CA ILE A 75 -12.27 21.62 1.29
C ILE A 75 -11.47 22.92 1.16
N GLN A 76 -10.23 22.86 0.65
CA GLN A 76 -9.40 24.05 0.49
C GLN A 76 -9.98 25.01 -0.56
N GLN A 77 -10.64 24.52 -1.60
CA GLN A 77 -11.33 25.35 -2.60
C GLN A 77 -12.51 26.14 -2.00
N PHE A 78 -13.17 25.63 -0.96
CA PHE A 78 -14.30 26.32 -0.32
C PHE A 78 -13.90 27.29 0.80
N LEU A 79 -12.69 27.13 1.37
CA LEU A 79 -12.18 27.95 2.47
C LEU A 79 -11.28 29.12 2.01
N VAL A 80 -11.13 29.32 0.70
CA VAL A 80 -10.43 30.44 0.03
C VAL A 80 -11.42 31.14 -0.89
#